data_AF-A0A9W5YX54-F1
#
_entry.id   AF-A0A9W5YX54-F1
#
_cell.length_a   1.000
_cell.length_b   1.000
_cell.length_c   1.000
_cell.angle_alpha   90.00
_cell.angle_beta   90.00
_cell.angle_gamma   90.00
#
_symmetry.space_group_name_H-M   'P 1'
#
loop_
_entity.id
_entity.type
_entity.pdbx_description
1 polymer ?
#
loop_
_entity_poly.entity_id
_entity_poly.type
_entity_poly.pdbx_seq_one_letter_code
_entity_poly.pdbx_strand_id
1 'polypeptide(L)'
;MNQNYWPSLDPPLKLRLKLHKVQTDAVREIAQSGFIGHCSADETKTLNTFISFYDERLLALIDRPLDKHEKVALDSVRLHIQVFRFFGNSTAIEKPGFVRLFSYACDVLEDLDQLEAHHGFVVHGPLFNNWVVLLAAFTILRLLHSELRQYLDYRRGEKAYFMAIDLFRKMSVNHNDLQARGIIIMAQLWTSQNIFRQNNGKPDGLCLRIRSRLAAGVVFDCFWWWRAEFQGQTNPYADLPHGMNNNGISHGVLDMPGPSSMFDQSLAAPLEEDRPINSEFTADMIPDWDWATSLEIPVDTGISNSLI
;
A
#
# COMPACT_ATOMS: atom_id res chain seq x y z
N MET A 1 20.08 -29.04 13.38
CA MET A 1 19.41 -30.00 12.48
C MET A 1 18.45 -29.20 11.61
N ASN A 2 18.77 -28.98 10.33
CA ASN A 2 17.84 -28.31 9.41
C ASN A 2 16.83 -29.33 8.89
N GLN A 3 15.73 -29.52 9.63
CA GLN A 3 14.62 -30.35 9.14
C GLN A 3 13.93 -29.58 8.01
N ASN A 4 14.00 -30.11 6.78
CA ASN A 4 13.34 -29.51 5.63
C ASN A 4 11.83 -29.78 5.73
N TYR A 5 11.07 -28.83 6.27
CA TYR A 5 9.61 -28.91 6.41
C TYR A 5 8.85 -28.67 5.09
N TRP A 6 9.55 -28.38 3.99
CA TRP A 6 8.91 -28.10 2.71
C TRP A 6 7.99 -29.23 2.22
N PRO A 7 8.37 -30.52 2.28
CA PRO A 7 7.49 -31.59 1.83
C PRO A 7 6.21 -31.70 2.66
N SER A 8 6.27 -31.39 3.96
CA SER A 8 5.16 -31.53 4.91
C SER A 8 4.18 -30.35 4.96
N LEU A 9 4.48 -29.21 4.31
CA LEU A 9 3.57 -28.06 4.27
C LEU A 9 2.30 -28.37 3.46
N ASP A 10 1.15 -27.89 3.94
CA ASP A 10 -0.10 -27.99 3.20
C ASP A 10 -0.04 -27.21 1.87
N PRO A 11 -0.75 -27.65 0.82
CA PRO A 11 -0.70 -27.00 -0.50
C PRO A 11 -1.00 -25.49 -0.48
N PRO A 12 -1.99 -24.97 0.28
CA PRO A 12 -2.24 -23.52 0.34
C PRO A 12 -1.09 -22.73 0.97
N LEU A 13 -0.42 -23.30 1.98
CA LEU A 13 0.74 -22.68 2.61
C LEU A 13 1.95 -22.69 1.67
N LYS A 14 2.16 -23.79 0.93
CA LYS A 14 3.20 -23.87 -0.11
C LYS A 14 2.98 -22.80 -1.18
N LEU A 15 1.73 -22.62 -1.64
CA LEU A 15 1.42 -21.58 -2.61
C LEU A 15 1.70 -20.18 -2.06
N ARG A 16 1.19 -19.85 -0.86
CA ARG A 16 1.45 -18.54 -0.22
C ARG A 16 2.95 -18.24 -0.08
N LEU A 17 3.75 -19.23 0.31
CA LEU A 17 5.19 -19.07 0.43
C LEU A 17 5.86 -18.85 -0.94
N LYS A 18 5.42 -19.54 -2.01
CA LYS A 18 5.89 -19.27 -3.37
C LYS A 18 5.52 -17.86 -3.84
N LEU A 19 4.28 -17.43 -3.59
CA LEU A 19 3.81 -16.08 -3.93
C LEU A 19 4.65 -15.01 -3.22
N HIS A 20 4.86 -15.16 -1.90
CA HIS A 20 5.67 -14.24 -1.10
C HIS A 20 7.14 -14.21 -1.57
N LYS A 21 7.70 -15.34 -2.00
CA LYS A 21 9.05 -15.37 -2.57
C LYS A 21 9.13 -14.53 -3.84
N VAL A 22 8.19 -14.70 -4.77
CA VAL A 22 8.14 -13.88 -6.00
C VAL A 22 7.94 -12.39 -5.66
N GLN A 23 7.11 -12.08 -4.67
CA GLN A 23 6.92 -10.71 -4.18
C GLN A 23 8.22 -10.10 -3.66
N THR A 24 8.96 -10.85 -2.83
CA THR A 24 10.22 -10.40 -2.22
C THR A 24 11.29 -10.20 -3.29
N ASP A 25 11.39 -11.13 -4.25
CA ASP A 25 12.30 -11.02 -5.38
C ASP A 25 11.98 -9.75 -6.21
N ALA A 26 10.71 -9.51 -6.52
CA ALA A 26 10.25 -8.33 -7.26
C ALA A 26 10.60 -7.02 -6.55
N VAL A 27 10.31 -6.95 -5.25
CA VAL A 27 10.58 -5.76 -4.43
C VAL A 27 12.08 -5.49 -4.33
N ARG A 28 12.88 -6.54 -4.13
CA ARG A 28 14.34 -6.44 -4.09
C ARG A 28 14.90 -5.89 -5.39
N GLU A 29 14.47 -6.46 -6.52
CA GLU A 29 14.96 -6.05 -7.83
C GLU A 29 14.57 -4.61 -8.15
N ILE A 30 13.31 -4.22 -7.87
CA ILE A 30 12.84 -2.83 -8.02
C ILE A 30 13.65 -1.87 -7.14
N ALA A 31 13.96 -2.25 -5.91
CA ALA A 31 14.74 -1.42 -5.00
C ALA A 31 16.18 -1.22 -5.46
N GLN A 32 16.80 -2.25 -6.05
CA GLN A 32 18.18 -2.22 -6.53
C GLN A 32 18.31 -1.54 -7.91
N SER A 33 17.23 -1.49 -8.69
CA SER A 33 17.24 -0.95 -10.07
C SER A 33 17.15 0.58 -10.16
N GLY A 34 17.17 1.30 -9.03
CA GLY A 34 17.12 2.76 -9.00
C GLY A 34 15.73 3.39 -9.21
N PHE A 35 14.68 2.58 -9.46
CA PHE A 35 13.32 3.08 -9.70
C PHE A 35 12.71 3.86 -8.54
N ILE A 36 13.19 3.66 -7.31
CA ILE A 36 12.76 4.43 -6.13
C ILE A 36 13.08 5.92 -6.30
N GLY A 37 14.16 6.23 -7.03
CA GLY A 37 14.60 7.59 -7.35
C GLY A 37 13.75 8.30 -8.40
N HIS A 38 14.32 9.33 -9.03
CA HIS A 38 13.73 9.95 -10.22
C HIS A 38 13.75 8.92 -11.35
N CYS A 39 12.57 8.54 -11.84
CA CYS A 39 12.43 7.64 -12.99
C CYS A 39 12.28 8.47 -14.27
N SER A 40 13.17 8.29 -15.23
CA SER A 40 13.06 8.81 -16.60
C SER A 40 11.97 8.08 -17.38
N ALA A 41 11.62 8.59 -18.56
CA ALA A 41 10.63 7.96 -19.43
C ALA A 41 11.04 6.55 -19.88
N ASP A 42 12.34 6.30 -20.11
CA ASP A 42 12.82 4.98 -20.52
C ASP A 42 12.92 4.01 -19.33
N GLU A 43 13.36 4.47 -18.16
CA GLU A 43 13.30 3.67 -16.94
C GLU A 43 11.86 3.29 -16.57
N THR A 44 10.88 4.14 -16.89
CA THR A 44 9.45 3.84 -16.68
C THR A 44 8.99 2.67 -17.54
N LYS A 45 9.45 2.59 -18.80
CA LYS A 45 9.14 1.44 -19.67
C LYS A 45 9.78 0.17 -19.11
N THR A 46 11.04 0.25 -18.66
CA THR A 46 11.74 -0.88 -18.03
C THR A 46 11.01 -1.35 -16.77
N LEU A 47 10.59 -0.43 -15.91
CA LEU A 47 9.78 -0.74 -14.72
C LEU A 47 8.48 -1.46 -15.09
N ASN A 48 7.76 -1.00 -16.10
CA ASN A 48 6.52 -1.66 -16.56
C ASN A 48 6.80 -3.08 -17.10
N THR A 49 7.93 -3.31 -17.75
CA THR A 49 8.38 -4.65 -18.16
C THR A 49 8.65 -5.54 -16.96
N PHE A 50 9.32 -5.04 -15.92
CA PHE A 50 9.57 -5.78 -14.68
C PHE A 50 8.26 -6.18 -13.99
N ILE A 51 7.34 -5.22 -13.86
CA ILE A 51 6.01 -5.45 -13.28
C ILE A 51 5.27 -6.54 -14.04
N SER A 52 5.31 -6.51 -15.38
CA SER A 52 4.64 -7.51 -16.22
C SER A 52 5.31 -8.90 -16.09
N PHE A 53 6.64 -8.96 -16.09
CA PHE A 53 7.39 -10.20 -15.90
C PHE A 53 7.07 -10.87 -14.57
N TYR A 54 7.03 -10.12 -13.47
CA TYR A 54 6.71 -10.67 -12.17
C TYR A 54 5.23 -11.05 -12.03
N ASP A 55 4.31 -10.32 -12.65
CA ASP A 55 2.89 -10.71 -12.72
C ASP A 55 2.71 -12.05 -13.44
N GLU A 56 3.38 -12.23 -14.59
CA GLU A 56 3.38 -13.49 -15.34
C GLU A 56 3.99 -14.64 -14.52
N ARG A 57 5.07 -14.37 -13.77
CA ARG A 57 5.66 -15.37 -12.86
C ARG A 57 4.70 -15.80 -11.75
N LEU A 58 3.90 -14.89 -11.20
CA LEU A 58 2.87 -15.25 -10.21
C LEU A 58 1.80 -16.16 -10.82
N LEU A 59 1.34 -15.84 -12.03
CA LEU A 59 0.35 -16.64 -12.75
C LEU A 59 0.89 -18.03 -13.12
N ALA A 60 2.17 -18.13 -13.46
CA ALA A 60 2.82 -19.41 -13.78
C ALA A 60 2.93 -20.36 -12.58
N LEU A 61 2.74 -19.88 -11.35
CA LEU A 61 2.68 -20.74 -10.15
C LEU A 61 1.35 -21.48 -10.00
N ILE A 62 0.33 -21.11 -10.78
CA ILE A 62 -1.02 -21.64 -10.66
C ILE A 62 -1.15 -22.86 -11.57
N ASP A 63 -1.08 -24.05 -10.97
CA ASP A 63 -1.19 -25.35 -11.65
C ASP A 63 -2.57 -26.02 -11.48
N ARG A 64 -3.44 -25.42 -10.68
CA ARG A 64 -4.78 -25.92 -10.36
C ARG A 64 -5.76 -24.79 -10.04
N PRO A 65 -7.07 -25.06 -10.02
CA PRO A 65 -8.05 -24.13 -9.46
C PRO A 65 -7.68 -23.74 -8.02
N LEU A 66 -7.78 -22.45 -7.74
CA LEU A 66 -7.52 -21.88 -6.43
C LEU A 66 -8.79 -21.83 -5.59
N ASP A 67 -8.65 -22.11 -4.29
CA ASP A 67 -9.72 -21.75 -3.36
C ASP A 67 -9.80 -20.22 -3.18
N LYS A 68 -10.85 -19.74 -2.50
CA LYS A 68 -11.07 -18.30 -2.31
C LYS A 68 -9.95 -17.63 -1.51
N HIS A 69 -9.37 -18.31 -0.51
CA HIS A 69 -8.28 -17.75 0.29
C HIS A 69 -6.97 -17.67 -0.51
N GLU A 70 -6.72 -18.67 -1.35
CA GLU A 70 -5.56 -18.71 -2.26
C GLU A 70 -5.66 -17.63 -3.35
N LYS A 71 -6.87 -17.43 -3.90
CA LYS A 71 -7.15 -16.35 -4.85
C LYS A 71 -6.86 -14.98 -4.23
N VAL A 72 -7.40 -14.71 -3.03
CA VAL A 72 -7.13 -13.46 -2.30
C VAL A 72 -5.63 -13.28 -2.06
N ALA A 73 -4.91 -14.33 -1.68
CA ALA A 73 -3.45 -14.25 -1.48
C ALA A 73 -2.71 -13.92 -2.78
N LEU A 74 -3.06 -14.55 -3.91
CA LEU A 74 -2.50 -14.25 -5.22
C LEU A 74 -2.77 -12.79 -5.60
N ASP A 75 -4.04 -12.36 -5.57
CA ASP A 75 -4.42 -11.02 -6.04
C ASP A 75 -3.86 -9.92 -5.13
N SER A 76 -3.69 -10.17 -3.83
CA SER A 76 -2.98 -9.28 -2.91
C SER A 76 -1.54 -9.04 -3.34
N VAL A 77 -0.82 -10.10 -3.70
CA VAL A 77 0.57 -10.02 -4.16
C VAL A 77 0.66 -9.38 -5.56
N ARG A 78 -0.31 -9.64 -6.43
CA ARG A 78 -0.38 -8.98 -7.74
C ARG A 78 -0.61 -7.48 -7.58
N LEU A 79 -1.57 -7.06 -6.75
CA LEU A 79 -1.78 -5.65 -6.40
C LEU A 79 -0.49 -5.02 -5.89
N HIS A 80 0.22 -5.71 -4.99
CA HIS A 80 1.51 -5.24 -4.45
C HIS A 80 2.55 -4.91 -5.50
N ILE A 81 2.68 -5.75 -6.54
CA ILE A 81 3.66 -5.55 -7.60
C ILE A 81 3.16 -4.46 -8.57
N GLN A 82 1.87 -4.44 -8.87
CA GLN A 82 1.29 -3.49 -9.83
C GLN A 82 1.30 -2.04 -9.33
N VAL A 83 1.24 -1.79 -8.01
CA VAL A 83 1.30 -0.42 -7.48
C VAL A 83 2.64 0.29 -7.73
N PHE A 84 3.71 -0.45 -8.05
CA PHE A 84 4.97 0.18 -8.45
C PHE A 84 4.84 1.00 -9.74
N ARG A 85 3.75 0.90 -10.50
CA ARG A 85 3.45 1.81 -11.62
C ARG A 85 3.42 3.28 -11.21
N PHE A 86 3.04 3.60 -9.96
CA PHE A 86 3.10 4.97 -9.42
C PHE A 86 4.54 5.52 -9.31
N PHE A 87 5.55 4.67 -9.46
CA PHE A 87 6.94 5.08 -9.48
C PHE A 87 7.39 5.54 -10.88
N GLY A 88 6.58 5.31 -11.92
CA GLY A 88 6.87 5.79 -13.26
C GLY A 88 6.88 7.32 -13.38
N ASN A 89 7.49 7.81 -14.45
CA ASN A 89 7.46 9.21 -14.85
C ASN A 89 6.05 9.59 -15.34
N SER A 90 5.57 10.77 -14.94
CA SER A 90 4.25 11.26 -15.36
C SER A 90 4.13 11.51 -16.87
N THR A 91 5.24 11.69 -17.59
CA THR A 91 5.22 11.87 -19.06
C THR A 91 5.15 10.55 -19.84
N ALA A 92 5.42 9.41 -19.17
CA ALA A 92 5.50 8.08 -19.79
C ALA A 92 4.44 7.11 -19.24
N ILE A 93 3.26 7.64 -18.85
CA ILE A 93 2.18 6.88 -18.27
C ILE A 93 1.64 5.81 -19.24
N GLU A 94 1.74 4.55 -18.83
CA GLU A 94 1.09 3.43 -19.52
C GLU A 94 -0.38 3.30 -19.05
N LYS A 95 -1.30 4.03 -19.71
CA LYS A 95 -2.72 4.07 -19.30
C LYS A 95 -3.36 2.68 -19.13
N PRO A 96 -3.18 1.69 -20.05
CA PRO A 96 -3.75 0.36 -19.86
C PRO A 96 -3.26 -0.36 -18.60
N GLY A 97 -2.01 -0.11 -18.19
CA GLY A 97 -1.45 -0.65 -16.95
C GLY A 97 -2.19 -0.14 -15.72
N PHE A 98 -2.51 1.15 -15.67
CA PHE A 98 -3.27 1.74 -14.56
C PHE A 98 -4.75 1.32 -14.53
N VAL A 99 -5.37 1.10 -15.69
CA VAL A 99 -6.74 0.55 -15.75
C VAL A 99 -6.78 -0.88 -15.20
N ARG A 100 -5.75 -1.70 -15.49
CA ARG A 100 -5.58 -3.02 -14.87
C ARG A 100 -5.36 -2.92 -13.36
N LEU A 101 -4.48 -2.02 -12.92
CA LEU A 101 -4.23 -1.78 -11.49
C LEU A 101 -5.52 -1.40 -10.74
N PHE A 102 -6.33 -0.51 -11.32
CA PHE A 102 -7.65 -0.15 -10.76
C PHE A 102 -8.55 -1.38 -10.61
N SER A 103 -8.59 -2.23 -11.65
CA SER A 103 -9.40 -3.45 -11.64
C SER A 103 -8.92 -4.41 -10.56
N TYR A 104 -7.62 -4.66 -10.44
CA TYR A 104 -7.06 -5.51 -9.38
C TYR A 104 -7.37 -4.98 -7.98
N ALA A 105 -7.28 -3.67 -7.77
CA ALA A 105 -7.62 -3.08 -6.48
C ALA A 105 -9.10 -3.29 -6.12
N CYS A 106 -10.02 -3.19 -7.10
CA CYS A 106 -11.43 -3.49 -6.90
C CYS A 106 -11.64 -4.99 -6.64
N ASP A 107 -11.05 -5.86 -7.47
CA ASP A 107 -11.18 -7.32 -7.39
C ASP A 107 -10.76 -7.83 -5.99
N VAL A 108 -9.63 -7.38 -5.48
CA VAL A 108 -9.12 -7.79 -4.15
C VAL A 108 -10.08 -7.42 -3.02
N LEU A 109 -10.66 -6.22 -3.05
CA LEU A 109 -11.63 -5.79 -2.03
C LEU A 109 -12.96 -6.53 -2.15
N GLU A 110 -13.42 -6.77 -3.38
CA GLU A 110 -14.62 -7.56 -3.66
C GLU A 110 -14.46 -9.01 -3.21
N ASP A 111 -13.30 -9.62 -3.42
CA ASP A 111 -13.01 -10.98 -2.97
C ASP A 111 -12.86 -11.08 -1.44
N LEU A 112 -12.22 -10.10 -0.81
CA LEU A 112 -12.10 -10.03 0.65
C LEU A 112 -13.47 -9.88 1.32
N ASP A 113 -14.36 -9.04 0.78
CA ASP A 113 -15.72 -8.89 1.32
C ASP A 113 -16.57 -10.14 1.11
N GLN A 114 -16.44 -10.81 -0.03
CA GLN A 114 -17.08 -12.12 -0.24
C GLN A 114 -16.57 -13.17 0.75
N LEU A 115 -15.25 -13.22 0.97
CA LEU A 115 -14.65 -14.16 1.90
C LEU A 115 -15.11 -13.87 3.34
N GLU A 116 -15.23 -12.60 3.69
CA GLU A 116 -15.80 -12.17 4.96
C GLU A 116 -17.26 -12.59 5.13
N ALA A 117 -18.11 -12.31 4.15
CA ALA A 117 -19.53 -12.62 4.20
C ALA A 117 -19.83 -14.13 4.34
N HIS A 118 -18.95 -14.98 3.80
CA HIS A 118 -19.14 -16.43 3.82
C HIS A 118 -18.40 -17.15 4.94
N HIS A 119 -17.29 -16.61 5.44
CA HIS A 119 -16.38 -17.34 6.34
C HIS A 119 -15.97 -16.58 7.60
N GLY A 120 -16.39 -15.31 7.80
CA GLY A 120 -15.96 -14.51 8.96
C GLY A 120 -14.44 -14.34 9.02
N PHE A 121 -13.84 -14.10 7.86
CA PHE A 121 -12.40 -14.18 7.64
C PHE A 121 -11.61 -13.04 8.29
N VAL A 122 -12.14 -11.82 8.33
CA VAL A 122 -11.33 -10.64 8.61
C VAL A 122 -10.98 -10.48 10.08
N VAL A 123 -11.83 -10.97 10.99
CA VAL A 123 -11.60 -10.95 12.45
C VAL A 123 -10.41 -11.83 12.85
N HIS A 124 -10.16 -12.90 12.09
CA HIS A 124 -9.07 -13.86 12.32
C HIS A 124 -7.98 -13.76 11.24
N GLY A 125 -8.07 -12.74 10.38
CA GLY A 125 -7.16 -12.57 9.26
C GLY A 125 -5.77 -12.10 9.71
N PRO A 126 -4.70 -12.47 8.99
CA PRO A 126 -3.38 -11.92 9.25
C PRO A 126 -3.38 -10.39 9.09
N LEU A 127 -2.51 -9.70 9.83
CA LEU A 127 -2.30 -8.25 9.73
C LEU A 127 -2.02 -7.77 8.30
N PHE A 128 -1.43 -8.64 7.48
CA PHE A 128 -1.28 -8.44 6.04
C PHE A 128 -2.58 -8.00 5.33
N ASN A 129 -3.74 -8.52 5.73
CA ASN A 129 -5.02 -8.15 5.14
C ASN A 129 -5.35 -6.66 5.38
N ASN A 130 -5.04 -6.12 6.57
CA ASN A 130 -5.23 -4.70 6.85
C ASN A 130 -4.46 -3.84 5.84
N TRP A 131 -3.24 -4.28 5.55
CA TRP A 131 -2.35 -3.58 4.64
C TRP A 131 -2.84 -3.63 3.19
N VAL A 132 -3.27 -4.81 2.74
CA VAL A 132 -3.84 -5.00 1.40
C VAL A 132 -5.09 -4.14 1.20
N VAL A 133 -5.98 -4.10 2.19
CA VAL A 133 -7.21 -3.30 2.13
C VAL A 133 -6.88 -1.80 2.00
N LEU A 134 -5.94 -1.27 2.80
CA LEU A 134 -5.49 0.12 2.68
C LEU A 134 -4.84 0.39 1.33
N LEU A 135 -3.96 -0.50 0.88
CA LEU A 135 -3.27 -0.34 -0.40
C LEU A 135 -4.28 -0.29 -1.56
N ALA A 136 -5.28 -1.18 -1.56
CA ALA A 136 -6.33 -1.21 -2.56
C ALA A 136 -7.20 0.06 -2.52
N ALA A 137 -7.70 0.42 -1.34
CA ALA A 137 -8.54 1.60 -1.16
C ALA A 137 -7.83 2.89 -1.62
N PHE A 138 -6.58 3.09 -1.20
CA PHE A 138 -5.80 4.26 -1.57
C PHE A 138 -5.33 4.25 -3.03
N THR A 139 -5.12 3.08 -3.62
CA THR A 139 -4.90 2.96 -5.07
C THR A 139 -6.14 3.43 -5.84
N ILE A 140 -7.34 2.97 -5.45
CA ILE A 140 -8.61 3.39 -6.05
C ILE A 140 -8.78 4.91 -5.92
N LEU A 141 -8.64 5.44 -4.70
CA LEU A 141 -8.80 6.87 -4.41
C LEU A 141 -7.87 7.73 -5.29
N ARG A 142 -6.59 7.38 -5.34
CA ARG A 142 -5.58 8.05 -6.17
C ARG A 142 -5.95 8.05 -7.65
N LEU A 143 -6.39 6.90 -8.18
CA LEU A 143 -6.74 6.77 -9.60
C LEU A 143 -8.01 7.55 -9.95
N LEU A 144 -9.03 7.56 -9.08
CA LEU A 144 -10.24 8.36 -9.26
C LEU A 144 -9.98 9.88 -9.14
N HIS A 145 -8.91 10.28 -8.46
CA HIS A 145 -8.43 11.67 -8.35
C HIS A 145 -7.28 11.98 -9.31
N SER A 146 -7.23 11.31 -10.47
CA SER A 146 -6.22 11.54 -11.50
C SER A 146 -6.82 11.92 -12.86
N GLU A 147 -5.96 12.27 -13.81
CA GLU A 147 -6.34 12.45 -15.22
C GLU A 147 -6.92 11.19 -15.88
N LEU A 148 -6.73 10.01 -15.25
CA LEU A 148 -7.25 8.74 -15.75
C LEU A 148 -8.71 8.49 -15.35
N ARG A 149 -9.32 9.30 -14.48
CA ARG A 149 -10.68 9.12 -13.97
C ARG A 149 -11.71 8.77 -15.07
N GLN A 150 -11.61 9.42 -16.23
CA GLN A 150 -12.53 9.23 -17.35
C GLN A 150 -12.49 7.82 -17.98
N TYR A 151 -11.43 7.06 -17.75
CA TYR A 151 -11.25 5.69 -18.27
C TYR A 151 -11.62 4.62 -17.23
N LEU A 152 -12.06 5.01 -16.04
CA LEU A 152 -12.31 4.12 -14.91
C LEU A 152 -13.81 4.02 -14.64
N ASP A 153 -14.25 2.84 -14.20
CA ASP A 153 -15.60 2.66 -13.68
C ASP A 153 -15.69 3.30 -12.28
N TYR A 154 -16.12 4.56 -12.25
CA TYR A 154 -16.25 5.33 -11.01
C TYR A 154 -17.16 4.64 -9.99
N ARG A 155 -18.28 4.06 -10.43
CA ARG A 155 -19.26 3.44 -9.52
C ARG A 155 -18.69 2.19 -8.88
N ARG A 156 -17.97 1.38 -9.66
CA ARG A 156 -17.28 0.20 -9.12
C ARG A 156 -16.22 0.60 -8.10
N GLY A 157 -15.39 1.59 -8.44
CA GLY A 157 -14.34 2.10 -7.54
C GLY A 157 -14.89 2.65 -6.24
N GLU A 158 -15.94 3.48 -6.31
CA GLU A 158 -16.64 3.99 -5.13
C GLU A 158 -17.16 2.86 -4.25
N LYS A 159 -17.89 1.91 -4.84
CA LYS A 159 -18.41 0.76 -4.09
C LYS A 159 -17.27 -0.01 -3.41
N ALA A 160 -16.21 -0.34 -4.14
CA ALA A 160 -15.06 -1.07 -3.59
C ALA A 160 -14.35 -0.28 -2.47
N TYR A 161 -14.21 1.05 -2.61
CA TYR A 161 -13.63 1.89 -1.57
C TYR A 161 -14.44 1.85 -0.27
N PHE A 162 -15.78 1.90 -0.34
CA PHE A 162 -16.63 1.76 0.84
C PHE A 162 -16.64 0.34 1.41
N MET A 163 -16.46 -0.70 0.57
CA MET A 163 -16.23 -2.06 1.06
C MET A 163 -14.95 -2.15 1.91
N ALA A 164 -13.89 -1.42 1.57
CA ALA A 164 -12.68 -1.33 2.41
C ALA A 164 -12.96 -0.73 3.80
N ILE A 165 -13.77 0.32 3.87
CA ILE A 165 -14.21 0.93 5.14
C ILE A 165 -15.00 -0.08 5.97
N ASP A 166 -15.93 -0.81 5.35
CA ASP A 166 -16.73 -1.82 6.03
C ASP A 166 -15.89 -3.01 6.52
N LEU A 167 -14.91 -3.46 5.73
CA LEU A 167 -13.93 -4.47 6.13
C LEU A 167 -13.14 -4.01 7.36
N PHE A 168 -12.66 -2.77 7.37
CA PHE A 168 -11.96 -2.21 8.54
C PHE A 168 -12.87 -2.15 9.77
N ARG A 169 -14.15 -1.81 9.60
CA ARG A 169 -15.11 -1.82 10.72
C ARG A 169 -15.25 -3.21 11.34
N LYS A 170 -15.24 -4.27 10.52
CA LYS A 170 -15.30 -5.66 10.98
C LYS A 170 -13.98 -6.14 11.59
N MET A 171 -12.84 -5.61 11.15
CA MET A 171 -11.51 -5.93 11.68
C MET A 171 -11.20 -5.22 13.03
N SER A 172 -11.89 -4.12 13.33
CA SER A 172 -11.69 -3.35 14.56
C SER A 172 -12.18 -4.13 15.78
N VAL A 173 -11.34 -4.23 16.81
CA VAL A 173 -11.60 -4.93 18.06
C VAL A 173 -11.65 -3.98 19.26
N ASN A 174 -11.15 -2.76 19.11
CA ASN A 174 -11.16 -1.75 20.17
C ASN A 174 -11.43 -0.35 19.63
N HIS A 175 -12.00 0.51 20.48
CA HIS A 175 -12.12 1.92 20.17
C HIS A 175 -10.73 2.51 19.92
N ASN A 176 -10.59 3.29 18.85
CA ASN A 176 -9.35 3.96 18.46
C ASN A 176 -8.18 3.01 18.13
N ASP A 177 -8.45 1.74 17.80
CA ASP A 177 -7.44 0.88 17.18
C ASP A 177 -7.10 1.32 15.74
N LEU A 178 -6.07 0.71 15.14
CA LEU A 178 -5.60 1.09 13.80
C LEU A 178 -6.74 1.07 12.76
N GLN A 179 -7.64 0.10 12.85
CA GLN A 179 -8.76 -0.08 11.95
C GLN A 179 -9.81 1.01 12.13
N ALA A 180 -10.22 1.29 13.37
CA ALA A 180 -11.14 2.37 13.70
C ALA A 180 -10.63 3.73 13.20
N ARG A 181 -9.32 3.95 13.34
CA ARG A 181 -8.65 5.15 12.84
C ARG A 181 -8.61 5.19 11.31
N GLY A 182 -8.29 4.07 10.68
CA GLY A 182 -8.27 3.93 9.23
C GLY A 182 -9.62 4.24 8.59
N ILE A 183 -10.73 3.86 9.24
CA ILE A 183 -12.10 4.21 8.81
C ILE A 183 -12.28 5.72 8.72
N ILE A 184 -11.89 6.46 9.77
CA ILE A 184 -12.02 7.91 9.84
C ILE A 184 -11.20 8.56 8.73
N ILE A 185 -9.94 8.14 8.59
CA ILE A 185 -9.03 8.65 7.56
C ILE A 185 -9.59 8.42 6.15
N MET A 186 -10.02 7.19 5.85
CA MET A 186 -10.59 6.86 4.54
C MET A 186 -11.85 7.67 4.25
N ALA A 187 -12.76 7.79 5.21
CA ALA A 187 -13.99 8.57 5.04
C ALA A 187 -13.69 10.06 4.78
N GLN A 188 -12.79 10.66 5.56
CA GLN A 188 -12.40 12.07 5.39
C GLN A 188 -11.72 12.30 4.03
N LEU A 189 -10.78 11.43 3.65
CA LEU A 189 -10.11 11.49 2.35
C LEU A 189 -11.11 11.37 1.18
N TRP A 190 -12.08 10.46 1.25
CA TRP A 190 -13.09 10.31 0.20
C TRP A 190 -13.92 11.59 -0.02
N THR A 191 -14.24 12.30 1.06
CA THR A 191 -15.04 13.54 0.98
C THR A 191 -14.26 14.76 0.54
N SER A 192 -12.91 14.72 0.60
CA SER A 192 -12.07 15.86 0.29
C SER A 192 -12.15 16.25 -1.20
N GLN A 193 -12.24 17.56 -1.42
CA GLN A 193 -12.12 18.16 -2.75
C GLN A 193 -10.69 18.62 -3.06
N ASN A 194 -9.78 18.64 -2.09
CA ASN A 194 -8.43 19.22 -2.24
C ASN A 194 -7.32 18.16 -2.28
N ILE A 195 -7.60 16.91 -1.91
CA ILE A 195 -6.61 15.84 -2.02
C ILE A 195 -6.15 15.63 -3.46
N PHE A 196 -4.86 15.33 -3.60
CA PHE A 196 -4.22 15.07 -4.88
C PHE A 196 -4.46 16.20 -5.89
N ARG A 197 -4.41 17.45 -5.44
CA ARG A 197 -4.44 18.63 -6.32
C ARG A 197 -3.15 19.41 -6.22
N GLN A 198 -2.69 19.88 -7.37
CA GLN A 198 -1.60 20.84 -7.44
C GLN A 198 -2.10 22.25 -7.08
N ASN A 199 -1.17 23.17 -6.84
CA ASN A 199 -1.49 24.59 -6.59
C ASN A 199 -2.27 25.25 -7.75
N ASN A 200 -2.15 24.71 -8.96
CA ASN A 200 -2.90 25.15 -10.15
C ASN A 200 -4.29 24.48 -10.29
N GLY A 201 -4.70 23.65 -9.33
CA GLY A 201 -5.96 22.91 -9.30
C GLY A 201 -6.00 21.62 -10.12
N LYS A 202 -4.95 21.28 -10.89
CA LYS A 202 -4.91 20.05 -11.69
C LYS A 202 -4.82 18.79 -10.82
N PRO A 203 -5.46 17.68 -11.23
CA PRO A 203 -5.33 16.39 -10.56
C PRO A 203 -3.88 15.89 -10.54
N ASP A 204 -3.49 15.29 -9.43
CA ASP A 204 -2.13 14.81 -9.12
C ASP A 204 -2.13 13.38 -8.57
N GLY A 205 -3.24 12.66 -8.71
CA GLY A 205 -3.44 11.32 -8.15
C GLY A 205 -2.48 10.24 -8.66
N LEU A 206 -1.70 10.49 -9.71
CA LEU A 206 -0.64 9.57 -10.18
C LEU A 206 0.73 9.89 -9.60
N CYS A 207 0.96 11.09 -9.08
CA CYS A 207 2.26 11.50 -8.56
C CYS A 207 2.44 10.95 -7.14
N LEU A 208 3.42 10.07 -6.95
CA LEU A 208 3.79 9.52 -5.64
C LEU A 208 5.02 10.25 -5.08
N ARG A 209 4.92 10.86 -3.90
CA ARG A 209 6.03 11.60 -3.26
C ARG A 209 6.80 10.71 -2.30
N ILE A 210 6.09 9.92 -1.48
CA ILE A 210 6.73 8.95 -0.57
C ILE A 210 7.09 7.68 -1.33
N ARG A 211 8.32 7.62 -1.83
CA ARG A 211 8.84 6.49 -2.63
C ARG A 211 9.76 5.56 -1.84
N SER A 212 10.42 6.06 -0.80
CA SER A 212 11.38 5.31 0.03
C SER A 212 10.77 4.13 0.79
N ARG A 213 9.44 4.09 0.94
CA ARG A 213 8.69 3.01 1.60
C ARG A 213 8.14 1.97 0.61
N LEU A 214 8.64 1.94 -0.62
CA LEU A 214 8.24 0.96 -1.66
C LEU A 214 6.71 1.00 -1.86
N ALA A 215 6.05 -0.14 -2.04
CA ALA A 215 4.60 -0.20 -2.21
C ALA A 215 3.81 0.46 -1.04
N ALA A 216 4.34 0.42 0.19
CA ALA A 216 3.71 1.11 1.33
C ALA A 216 3.74 2.63 1.15
N GLY A 217 4.65 3.15 0.33
CA GLY A 217 4.69 4.55 -0.08
C GLY A 217 3.34 5.08 -0.55
N VAL A 218 2.56 4.29 -1.32
CA VAL A 218 1.22 4.67 -1.79
C VAL A 218 0.29 4.99 -0.60
N VAL A 219 0.36 4.18 0.45
CA VAL A 219 -0.46 4.32 1.65
C VAL A 219 0.02 5.50 2.50
N PHE A 220 1.32 5.57 2.77
CA PHE A 220 1.90 6.64 3.59
C PHE A 220 1.74 8.02 2.94
N ASP A 221 1.80 8.10 1.63
CA ASP A 221 1.55 9.35 0.90
C ASP A 221 0.11 9.82 1.12
N CYS A 222 -0.88 8.92 1.10
CA CYS A 222 -2.27 9.26 1.41
C CYS A 222 -2.46 9.72 2.86
N PHE A 223 -1.79 9.09 3.83
CA PHE A 223 -1.77 9.60 5.21
C PHE A 223 -1.13 10.97 5.31
N TRP A 224 -0.13 11.24 4.49
CA TRP A 224 0.48 12.55 4.45
C TRP A 224 -0.49 13.62 3.93
N TRP A 225 -1.20 13.33 2.83
CA TRP A 225 -2.30 14.17 2.33
C TRP A 225 -3.37 14.42 3.39
N TRP A 226 -3.78 13.36 4.09
CA TRP A 226 -4.77 13.46 5.16
C TRP A 226 -4.29 14.36 6.31
N ARG A 227 -3.07 14.18 6.80
CA ARG A 227 -2.51 15.04 7.86
C ARG A 227 -2.42 16.49 7.44
N ALA A 228 -2.04 16.75 6.19
CA ALA A 228 -1.93 18.11 5.70
C ALA A 228 -3.28 18.83 5.66
N GLU A 229 -4.34 18.14 5.22
CA GLU A 229 -5.66 18.74 5.10
C GLU A 229 -6.44 18.78 6.42
N PHE A 230 -6.42 17.70 7.20
CA PHE A 230 -7.29 17.54 8.38
C PHE A 230 -6.58 17.75 9.72
N GLN A 231 -5.24 17.80 9.76
CA GLN A 231 -4.48 18.05 10.99
C GLN A 231 -3.65 19.34 10.96
N GLY A 232 -3.78 20.14 9.91
CA GLY A 232 -3.03 21.40 9.76
C GLY A 232 -1.51 21.21 9.68
N GLN A 233 -1.03 20.00 9.36
CA GLN A 233 0.39 19.73 9.19
C GLN A 233 0.89 20.34 7.89
N THR A 234 2.04 21.00 7.91
CA THR A 234 2.62 21.55 6.68
C THR A 234 3.02 20.41 5.77
N ASN A 235 2.52 20.35 4.53
CA ASN A 235 2.94 19.34 3.59
C ASN A 235 4.37 19.65 3.08
N PRO A 236 5.43 18.90 3.48
CA PRO A 236 6.81 19.15 3.07
C PRO A 236 7.01 18.86 1.57
N TYR A 237 5.99 18.34 0.90
CA TYR A 237 5.98 18.03 -0.52
C TYR A 237 5.05 18.94 -1.33
N ALA A 238 4.51 20.02 -0.73
CA ALA A 238 3.63 20.98 -1.41
C ALA A 238 4.35 21.76 -2.53
N ASP A 239 5.64 22.03 -2.33
CA ASP A 239 6.45 22.87 -3.23
C ASP A 239 7.39 22.06 -4.14
N LEU A 240 7.37 20.72 -4.08
CA LEU A 240 8.23 19.90 -4.93
C LEU A 240 7.72 19.90 -6.38
N PRO A 241 8.55 20.34 -7.36
CA PRO A 241 8.21 20.23 -8.77
C PRO A 241 7.97 18.76 -9.17
N HIS A 242 7.06 18.53 -10.11
CA HIS A 242 6.79 17.21 -10.70
C HIS A 242 8.09 16.49 -11.06
N GLY A 243 8.36 15.38 -10.37
CA GLY A 243 9.51 14.52 -10.63
C GLY A 243 10.79 14.85 -9.84
N MET A 244 10.90 15.96 -9.13
CA MET A 244 12.10 16.26 -8.33
C MET A 244 12.00 15.67 -6.91
N ASN A 245 12.94 14.79 -6.59
CA ASN A 245 13.06 14.12 -5.29
C ASN A 245 13.65 15.02 -4.20
N ASN A 246 13.36 14.63 -2.96
CA ASN A 246 13.72 15.27 -1.70
C ASN A 246 15.20 15.12 -1.28
N ASN A 247 16.14 15.06 -2.23
CA ASN A 247 17.57 14.92 -1.92
C ASN A 247 18.20 16.21 -1.36
N GLY A 248 17.43 17.28 -1.16
CA GLY A 248 17.94 18.62 -0.87
C GLY A 248 17.29 19.36 0.31
N ILE A 249 16.48 18.73 1.15
CA ILE A 249 16.10 19.39 2.42
C ILE A 249 17.32 19.33 3.35
N SER A 250 18.10 20.40 3.31
CA SER A 250 19.07 20.73 4.35
C SER A 250 18.41 20.60 5.71
N HIS A 251 19.09 19.95 6.66
CA HIS A 251 18.83 19.93 8.09
C HIS A 251 18.42 21.32 8.62
N GLY A 252 17.15 21.68 8.50
CA GLY A 252 16.51 22.76 9.22
C GLY A 252 15.93 22.14 10.47
N VAL A 253 16.57 22.43 11.60
CA VAL A 253 16.16 22.04 12.95
C VAL A 253 14.68 22.37 13.14
N LEU A 254 13.82 21.36 13.02
CA LEU A 254 12.46 21.39 13.53
C LEU A 254 12.38 20.24 14.51
N ASP A 255 12.02 20.59 15.74
CA ASP A 255 11.99 19.77 16.94
C ASP A 255 10.98 18.62 16.76
N MET A 256 11.41 17.60 16.05
CA MET A 256 10.74 16.31 15.95
C MET A 256 11.10 15.51 17.21
N PRO A 257 10.20 14.70 17.77
CA PRO A 257 10.64 13.48 18.44
C PRO A 257 11.52 12.74 17.43
N GLY A 258 12.80 12.59 17.74
CA GLY A 258 13.80 12.18 16.76
C GLY A 258 13.50 10.83 16.07
N PRO A 259 14.24 10.50 15.01
CA PRO A 259 14.10 9.22 14.29
C PRO A 259 14.24 7.99 15.20
N SER A 260 14.78 8.17 16.40
CA SER A 260 14.98 7.18 17.45
C SER A 260 13.69 6.59 18.04
N SER A 261 12.51 7.19 17.84
CA SER A 261 11.23 6.58 18.24
C SER A 261 10.49 5.88 17.10
N MET A 262 11.02 5.93 15.88
CA MET A 262 10.43 5.32 14.67
C MET A 262 11.36 4.33 13.95
N PHE A 263 12.55 4.09 14.47
CA PHE A 263 13.49 3.10 13.97
C PHE A 263 13.88 2.15 15.08
N ASP A 264 13.50 0.89 14.97
CA ASP A 264 14.33 -0.18 15.51
C ASP A 264 15.62 -0.23 14.69
N GLN A 265 16.77 -0.05 15.35
CA GLN A 265 18.10 -0.10 14.75
C GLN A 265 18.44 -1.49 14.18
N SER A 266 17.59 -2.50 14.40
CA SER A 266 17.73 -3.85 13.83
C SER A 266 17.60 -3.89 12.29
N LEU A 267 16.90 -2.93 11.67
CA LEU A 267 16.69 -2.89 10.22
C LEU A 267 17.89 -2.34 9.42
N ALA A 268 18.92 -1.83 10.10
CA ALA A 268 20.14 -1.30 9.49
C ALA A 268 21.35 -2.24 9.65
N ALA A 269 21.12 -3.55 9.82
CA ALA A 269 22.21 -4.51 9.75
C ALA A 269 22.85 -4.48 8.34
N PRO A 270 24.20 -4.45 8.22
CA PRO A 270 24.87 -4.59 6.94
C PRO A 270 24.38 -5.86 6.23
N LEU A 271 24.06 -5.74 4.94
CA LEU A 271 23.74 -6.89 4.08
C LEU A 271 25.02 -7.74 3.93
N GLU A 272 25.24 -8.68 4.85
CA GLU A 272 26.22 -9.75 4.66
C GLU A 272 25.76 -10.63 3.49
N GLU A 273 26.63 -10.75 2.48
CA GLU A 273 26.49 -11.68 1.36
C GLU A 273 26.33 -13.13 1.84
N ASP A 274 25.46 -13.86 1.14
CA ASP A 274 25.25 -15.31 1.23
C ASP A 274 24.84 -15.89 2.60
N ARG A 275 23.56 -15.74 2.97
CA ARG A 275 22.92 -16.67 3.91
C ARG A 275 21.95 -17.62 3.20
N PRO A 276 22.12 -18.95 3.34
CA PRO A 276 21.18 -19.93 2.81
C PRO A 276 19.81 -19.84 3.51
N ILE A 277 18.76 -20.21 2.77
CA ILE A 277 17.31 -20.08 3.08
C ILE A 277 16.84 -20.73 4.41
N ASN A 278 17.75 -21.29 5.22
CA ASN A 278 17.42 -22.00 6.47
C ASN A 278 17.69 -21.16 7.76
N SER A 279 17.60 -19.84 7.73
CA SER A 279 17.58 -19.06 8.98
C SER A 279 16.18 -19.12 9.59
N GLU A 280 16.09 -19.55 10.86
CA GLU A 280 14.86 -19.59 11.65
C GLU A 280 14.07 -18.28 11.54
N PHE A 281 12.77 -18.39 11.32
CA PHE A 281 11.83 -17.28 11.34
C PHE A 281 11.72 -16.76 12.79
N THR A 282 12.45 -15.69 13.12
CA THR A 282 12.35 -15.03 14.43
C THR A 282 11.29 -13.93 14.40
N ALA A 283 10.66 -13.65 15.55
CA ALA A 283 9.57 -12.66 15.66
C ALA A 283 10.01 -11.25 15.23
N ASP A 284 11.30 -10.97 15.34
CA ASP A 284 12.02 -9.78 14.92
C ASP A 284 12.11 -9.62 13.38
N MET A 285 11.72 -10.64 12.61
CA MET A 285 11.56 -10.56 11.14
C MET A 285 10.15 -10.10 10.70
N ILE A 286 9.21 -9.93 11.65
CA ILE A 286 7.89 -9.37 11.37
C ILE A 286 8.06 -7.85 11.22
N PRO A 287 7.66 -7.24 10.08
CA PRO A 287 7.77 -5.80 9.92
C PRO A 287 7.09 -5.08 11.07
N ASP A 288 7.78 -4.12 11.69
CA ASP A 288 7.23 -3.32 12.77
C ASP A 288 6.09 -2.43 12.22
N TRP A 289 4.86 -2.77 12.60
CA TRP A 289 3.64 -2.07 12.18
C TRP A 289 3.22 -0.97 13.18
N ASP A 290 4.05 -0.66 14.18
CA ASP A 290 3.72 0.29 15.25
C ASP A 290 3.61 1.75 14.80
N TRP A 291 3.89 2.08 13.54
CA TRP A 291 3.67 3.44 12.99
C TRP A 291 2.22 3.94 13.11
N ALA A 292 1.25 3.02 13.22
CA ALA A 292 -0.17 3.31 13.41
C ALA A 292 -0.52 3.83 14.81
N THR A 293 0.32 3.54 15.81
CA THR A 293 0.10 3.96 17.21
C THR A 293 0.44 5.44 17.43
N SER A 294 1.33 6.00 16.60
CA SER A 294 1.82 7.38 16.70
C SER A 294 1.01 8.40 15.90
N LEU A 295 -0.01 7.95 15.16
CA LEU A 295 -1.01 8.88 14.65
C LEU A 295 -1.80 9.39 15.87
N GLU A 296 -2.13 10.66 15.98
CA GLU A 296 -3.14 11.15 16.94
C GLU A 296 -4.37 11.55 16.11
N ILE A 297 -5.57 11.05 16.41
CA ILE A 297 -6.78 11.57 15.77
C ILE A 297 -7.23 12.78 16.59
N PRO A 298 -7.47 13.96 15.98
CA PRO A 298 -8.07 15.07 16.69
C PRO A 298 -9.43 14.62 17.24
N VAL A 299 -9.60 14.69 18.55
CA VAL A 299 -10.93 14.55 19.17
C VAL A 299 -11.70 15.82 18.81
N ASP A 300 -12.88 15.68 18.20
CA ASP A 300 -13.78 16.80 17.92
C ASP A 300 -14.05 17.58 19.22
N THR A 301 -13.40 18.74 19.39
CA THR A 301 -13.72 19.71 20.43
C THR A 301 -14.81 20.65 19.92
N GLY A 302 -16.00 20.11 19.63
CA GLY A 302 -17.11 21.01 19.30
C GLY A 302 -18.30 20.42 18.56
N ILE A 303 -18.96 19.39 19.11
CA ILE A 303 -20.41 19.29 18.95
C ILE A 303 -20.99 19.09 20.34
N SER A 304 -21.50 20.19 20.91
CA SER A 304 -22.32 20.15 22.10
C SER A 304 -23.54 19.28 21.81
N ASN A 305 -23.71 18.22 22.60
CA ASN A 305 -24.99 17.53 22.76
C ASN A 305 -26.08 18.55 23.10
N SER A 306 -26.88 18.89 22.11
CA SER A 306 -28.18 19.52 22.30
C SER A 306 -29.08 19.16 21.13
N LEU A 307 -29.81 18.05 21.29
CA LEU A 307 -31.26 17.92 21.12
C LEU A 307 -31.61 16.49 20.66
N ILE A 308 -32.12 15.73 21.64
CA ILE A 308 -33.11 14.64 21.61
C ILE A 308 -33.00 13.63 20.47
#